data_AF-A0A7V3DHP0-F1
#
_entry.id   AF-A0A7V3DHP0-F1
#
_cell.length_a   1.000
_cell.length_b   1.000
_cell.length_c   1.000
_cell.angle_alpha   90.00
_cell.angle_beta   90.00
_cell.angle_gamma   90.00
#
_symmetry.space_group_name_H-M   'P 1'
#
loop_
_entity.id
_entity.type
_entity.pdbx_description
1 polymer ?
#
loop_
_entity_poly.entity_id
_entity_poly.type
_entity_poly.pdbx_seq_one_letter_code
_entity_poly.pdbx_strand_id
1 'polypeptide(L)'
;MCPFPWPAACIPTPPRGSRSCKAHPRAVCGARDRGLCLPQARVFPRFKIPPKTPIPRTTPGGTADMPPVKHQTCLARRDGGVALLVVLMFILLLSAIVVEFSYETQVQASLTGNRRDEFEAYVAAKSAVAQGLALLESDLILPPSNTGGGSDPMRQALRQYQQRQAGQNVPQAAVGQTPPSDSIHDPWGQGLPMQPINGARMQCSIQDESGKLNLNAMLITDPNGNQQENPVMVNALRALFLAMGVEDDPTDAILDWIDTDNDARSNGAESDEYQSLESPYSCKNGPMNSIEELLLIRGITPDLYFNCNRTETGAAPIADPLRPDQANPGLADLLTVHGDPQGVVNVNTARPEVLEALITSSNGGNAAPVEEIVRRRTTEPFESLQMMQQETGCPPIPLMAPGTQPPLVSGVSAATGSASGKEPKPSPQTPQQAPLETGSDALSVSSNMFKICGDGVCNGAMVRIEAFVFRTPLEARNMQTSPQPAGRNFNARKVAGLKAFNPGSRTTASNALEAFHIVDWRVIR
;
A
#
# COMPACT_ATOMS: atom_id res chain seq x y z
N MET A 1 28.16 -5.02 15.35
CA MET A 1 27.60 -5.33 14.00
C MET A 1 27.63 -6.84 13.77
N CYS A 2 26.50 -7.50 14.04
CA CYS A 2 26.16 -8.86 13.63
C CYS A 2 24.66 -8.82 13.26
N PRO A 3 24.21 -9.38 12.13
CA PRO A 3 22.79 -9.55 11.87
C PRO A 3 22.35 -10.93 12.34
N PHE A 4 21.34 -10.98 13.22
CA PHE A 4 20.63 -12.22 13.53
C PHE A 4 19.60 -12.53 12.43
N PRO A 5 19.43 -13.79 12.01
CA PRO A 5 18.59 -14.20 10.90
C PRO A 5 17.14 -14.50 11.34
N TRP A 6 16.19 -14.25 10.43
CA TRP A 6 14.79 -14.68 10.52
C TRP A 6 14.66 -16.22 10.41
N PRO A 7 13.74 -16.87 11.14
CA PRO A 7 13.52 -18.31 11.01
C PRO A 7 12.64 -18.65 9.80
N ALA A 8 13.06 -19.66 9.04
CA ALA A 8 12.33 -20.24 7.93
C ALA A 8 11.11 -21.06 8.40
N ALA A 9 9.93 -20.76 7.84
CA ALA A 9 8.71 -21.54 8.08
C ALA A 9 8.76 -22.87 7.29
N CYS A 10 8.52 -23.97 8.00
CA CYS A 10 8.44 -25.33 7.45
C CYS A 10 7.11 -25.56 6.71
N ILE A 11 7.19 -26.19 5.54
CA ILE A 11 6.05 -26.64 4.73
C ILE A 11 5.51 -27.97 5.30
N PRO A 12 4.19 -28.12 5.58
CA PRO A 12 3.64 -29.40 5.99
C PRO A 12 3.31 -30.29 4.78
N THR A 13 3.82 -31.52 4.81
CA THR A 13 3.47 -32.63 3.90
C THR A 13 2.06 -33.17 4.16
N PRO A 14 1.31 -33.63 3.15
CA PRO A 14 -0.01 -34.24 3.35
C PRO A 14 0.09 -35.70 3.83
N PRO A 15 -0.87 -36.20 4.64
CA PRO A 15 -0.83 -37.56 5.17
C PRO A 15 -1.33 -38.60 4.17
N ARG A 16 -0.67 -39.76 4.16
CA ARG A 16 -1.13 -40.99 3.50
C ARG A 16 -2.28 -41.61 4.31
N GLY A 17 -3.44 -41.74 3.68
CA GLY A 17 -4.57 -42.50 4.21
C GLY A 17 -5.03 -43.57 3.23
N SER A 18 -4.75 -44.83 3.56
CA SER A 18 -5.26 -46.02 2.90
C SER A 18 -6.70 -46.33 3.31
N ARG A 19 -7.59 -46.69 2.36
CA ARG A 19 -8.65 -47.70 2.55
C ARG A 19 -9.36 -48.11 1.24
N SER A 20 -9.16 -49.39 0.94
CA SER A 20 -9.96 -50.41 0.21
C SER A 20 -11.38 -50.13 -0.32
N CYS A 21 -11.53 -50.45 -1.62
CA CYS A 21 -12.55 -51.26 -2.32
C CYS A 21 -14.07 -51.02 -2.16
N LYS A 22 -14.75 -50.83 -3.30
CA LYS A 22 -15.84 -51.71 -3.80
C LYS A 22 -16.09 -51.52 -5.31
N ALA A 23 -16.17 -52.65 -6.03
CA ALA A 23 -16.57 -52.81 -7.44
C ALA A 23 -18.07 -52.48 -7.64
N HIS A 24 -18.60 -52.13 -8.82
CA HIS A 24 -18.79 -52.96 -10.03
C HIS A 24 -19.40 -52.13 -11.22
N PRO A 25 -19.74 -52.67 -12.42
CA PRO A 25 -19.19 -52.23 -13.71
C PRO A 25 -20.23 -51.67 -14.74
N ARG A 26 -19.74 -51.03 -15.83
CA ARG A 26 -20.04 -51.36 -17.26
C ARG A 26 -19.51 -50.29 -18.23
N ALA A 27 -18.91 -50.80 -19.32
CA ALA A 27 -18.77 -50.34 -20.73
C ALA A 27 -18.87 -48.82 -21.03
N VAL A 28 -18.03 -48.24 -21.90
CA VAL A 28 -17.99 -48.43 -23.36
C VAL A 28 -16.67 -47.88 -23.95
N CYS A 29 -16.15 -48.57 -24.98
CA CYS A 29 -15.01 -48.21 -25.83
C CYS A 29 -15.13 -46.82 -26.52
N GLY A 30 -14.01 -46.14 -26.74
CA GLY A 30 -14.00 -44.95 -27.61
C GLY A 30 -12.66 -44.21 -27.75
N ALA A 31 -11.62 -44.92 -28.21
CA ALA A 31 -10.47 -44.46 -29.00
C ALA A 31 -10.05 -42.96 -29.04
N ARG A 32 -8.81 -42.68 -28.59
CA ARG A 32 -7.64 -42.09 -29.34
C ARG A 32 -6.79 -41.17 -28.44
N ASP A 33 -5.78 -41.77 -27.80
CA ASP A 33 -4.63 -41.05 -27.22
C ASP A 33 -3.57 -40.75 -28.29
N ARG A 34 -3.11 -39.50 -28.34
CA ARG A 34 -1.84 -39.10 -28.97
C ARG A 34 -0.83 -38.81 -27.86
N GLY A 35 -0.11 -39.84 -27.42
CA GLY A 35 1.07 -39.71 -26.56
C GLY A 35 2.34 -39.64 -27.39
N LEU A 36 3.13 -38.59 -27.16
CA LEU A 36 4.49 -38.40 -27.70
C LEU A 36 5.46 -39.43 -27.07
N CYS A 37 6.16 -40.18 -27.92
CA CYS A 37 7.23 -41.09 -27.52
C CYS A 37 8.58 -40.34 -27.38
N LEU A 38 9.28 -40.62 -26.28
CA LEU A 38 10.70 -40.34 -26.07
C LEU A 38 11.59 -41.15 -27.04
N PRO A 39 12.72 -40.62 -27.55
CA PRO A 39 13.64 -41.40 -28.39
C PRO A 39 14.60 -42.26 -27.56
N GLN A 40 14.68 -43.54 -27.91
CA GLN A 40 15.69 -44.47 -27.40
C GLN A 40 17.06 -44.34 -28.10
N ALA A 41 18.07 -44.81 -27.38
CA ALA A 41 19.50 -44.78 -27.67
C ALA A 41 19.91 -45.39 -29.02
N ARG A 42 20.87 -44.75 -29.70
CA ARG A 42 21.55 -45.29 -30.89
C ARG A 42 22.70 -46.21 -30.47
N VAL A 43 22.65 -47.44 -30.95
CA VAL A 43 23.73 -48.44 -30.91
C VAL A 43 24.62 -48.25 -32.14
N PHE A 44 25.94 -48.11 -31.93
CA PHE A 44 26.93 -48.03 -33.02
C PHE A 44 27.31 -49.44 -33.55
N PRO A 45 27.56 -49.61 -34.87
CA PRO A 45 27.88 -50.91 -35.45
C PRO A 45 29.34 -51.34 -35.24
N ARG A 46 29.54 -52.65 -35.00
CA ARG A 46 30.83 -53.35 -34.89
C ARG A 46 31.60 -53.34 -36.22
N PHE A 47 32.85 -52.88 -36.19
CA PHE A 47 33.82 -53.05 -37.27
C PHE A 47 34.31 -54.52 -37.37
N LYS A 48 34.26 -55.10 -38.58
CA LYS A 48 34.78 -56.44 -38.91
C LYS A 48 36.28 -56.36 -39.29
N ILE A 49 37.07 -57.29 -38.74
CA ILE A 49 38.50 -57.47 -39.01
C ILE A 49 38.67 -58.29 -40.32
N PRO A 50 39.55 -57.91 -41.26
CA PRO A 50 39.82 -58.70 -42.47
C PRO A 50 40.75 -59.90 -42.20
N PRO A 51 40.63 -61.00 -42.94
CA PRO A 51 41.44 -62.21 -42.74
C PRO A 51 42.88 -62.10 -43.26
N LYS A 52 43.79 -62.82 -42.60
CA LYS A 52 45.24 -62.94 -42.87
C LYS A 52 45.52 -63.61 -44.22
N THR A 53 46.40 -63.02 -45.03
CA THR A 53 47.06 -63.66 -46.18
C THR A 53 48.27 -64.49 -45.72
N PRO A 54 48.53 -65.67 -46.31
CA PRO A 54 49.69 -66.50 -45.97
C PRO A 54 50.97 -66.06 -46.71
N ILE A 55 52.08 -66.00 -45.99
CA ILE A 55 53.44 -65.74 -46.50
C ILE A 55 54.11 -67.09 -46.81
N PRO A 56 54.77 -67.28 -47.97
CA PRO A 56 55.38 -68.56 -48.34
C PRO A 56 56.72 -68.83 -47.61
N ARG A 57 56.99 -70.12 -47.38
CA ARG A 57 58.22 -70.66 -46.77
C ARG A 57 59.45 -70.48 -47.68
N THR A 58 60.56 -70.14 -47.05
CA THR A 58 61.91 -70.09 -47.62
C THR A 58 62.57 -71.47 -47.71
N THR A 59 63.39 -71.68 -48.73
CA THR A 59 64.44 -72.72 -48.81
C THR A 59 65.83 -72.10 -48.61
N PRO A 60 66.83 -72.85 -48.11
CA PRO A 60 68.08 -72.29 -47.63
C PRO A 60 69.19 -72.34 -48.69
N GLY A 61 70.10 -71.37 -48.66
CA GLY A 61 71.39 -71.46 -49.36
C GLY A 61 72.15 -70.14 -49.41
N GLY A 62 73.41 -70.18 -48.98
CA GLY A 62 74.42 -69.21 -49.44
C GLY A 62 75.02 -68.31 -48.37
N THR A 63 76.25 -68.62 -47.99
CA THR A 63 77.18 -67.94 -47.10
C THR A 63 77.64 -66.56 -47.61
N ALA A 64 77.68 -65.55 -46.73
CA ALA A 64 78.65 -64.46 -46.81
C ALA A 64 78.82 -63.81 -45.42
N ASP A 65 80.07 -63.54 -45.08
CA ASP A 65 80.58 -63.26 -43.73
C ASP A 65 80.90 -61.76 -43.57
N MET A 66 80.53 -61.21 -42.38
CA MET A 66 81.03 -60.00 -41.68
C MET A 66 80.88 -58.57 -42.29
N PRO A 67 80.84 -57.47 -41.49
CA PRO A 67 81.49 -57.25 -40.17
C PRO A 67 80.62 -56.64 -39.04
N PRO A 68 81.12 -56.52 -37.79
CA PRO A 68 80.30 -56.17 -36.62
C PRO A 68 80.00 -54.67 -36.54
N VAL A 69 78.72 -54.31 -36.48
CA VAL A 69 78.26 -52.94 -36.23
C VAL A 69 78.34 -52.66 -34.73
N LYS A 70 79.17 -51.67 -34.36
CA LYS A 70 79.24 -51.13 -33.00
C LYS A 70 77.90 -50.48 -32.65
N HIS A 71 77.21 -50.99 -31.63
CA HIS A 71 76.08 -50.29 -31.01
C HIS A 71 76.60 -49.07 -30.25
N GLN A 72 76.55 -47.89 -30.88
CA GLN A 72 76.56 -46.63 -30.13
C GLN A 72 75.23 -46.53 -29.37
N THR A 73 75.28 -46.73 -28.06
CA THR A 73 74.19 -46.37 -27.15
C THR A 73 74.03 -44.85 -27.18
N CYS A 74 73.13 -44.38 -28.04
CA CYS A 74 72.62 -43.03 -27.97
C CYS A 74 71.68 -42.97 -26.74
N LEU A 75 72.15 -42.38 -25.65
CA LEU A 75 71.29 -42.02 -24.51
C LEU A 75 70.28 -40.98 -25.02
N ALA A 76 69.12 -41.44 -25.50
CA ALA A 76 67.99 -40.57 -25.79
C ALA A 76 67.52 -39.95 -24.48
N ARG A 77 67.85 -38.67 -24.28
CA ARG A 77 67.28 -37.85 -23.19
C ARG A 77 65.76 -37.90 -23.30
N ARG A 78 65.11 -38.44 -22.27
CA ARG A 78 63.64 -38.58 -22.19
C ARG A 78 63.02 -37.21 -21.88
N ASP A 79 62.85 -36.37 -22.89
CA ASP A 79 62.11 -35.10 -22.79
C ASP A 79 60.58 -35.27 -22.97
N GLY A 80 60.06 -36.51 -22.92
CA GLY A 80 58.67 -36.86 -23.24
C GLY A 80 57.62 -36.72 -22.11
N GLY A 81 57.99 -36.25 -20.92
CA GLY A 81 57.07 -36.13 -19.77
C GLY A 81 56.52 -34.72 -19.52
N VAL A 82 57.20 -33.68 -20.01
CA VAL A 82 56.87 -32.27 -19.71
C VAL A 82 55.66 -31.79 -20.52
N ALA A 83 55.52 -32.25 -21.77
CA ALA A 83 54.41 -31.85 -22.64
C ALA A 83 53.03 -32.20 -22.06
N LEU A 84 52.90 -33.37 -21.42
CA LEU A 84 51.65 -33.80 -20.78
C LEU A 84 51.29 -32.91 -19.58
N LEU A 85 52.29 -32.52 -18.77
CA LEU A 85 52.08 -31.65 -17.62
C LEU A 85 51.68 -30.23 -18.04
N VAL A 86 52.29 -29.70 -19.10
CA VAL A 86 51.92 -28.39 -19.66
C VAL A 86 50.48 -28.40 -20.20
N VAL A 87 50.11 -29.45 -20.93
CA VAL A 87 48.75 -29.62 -21.45
C VAL A 87 47.74 -29.74 -20.30
N LEU A 88 48.05 -30.54 -19.28
CA LEU A 88 47.15 -30.72 -18.14
C LEU A 88 47.02 -29.45 -17.29
N MET A 89 48.11 -28.69 -17.12
CA MET A 89 48.07 -27.37 -16.48
C MET A 89 47.21 -26.38 -17.29
N PHE A 90 47.34 -26.39 -18.62
CA PHE A 90 46.55 -25.52 -19.48
C PHE A 90 45.07 -25.90 -19.48
N ILE A 91 44.74 -27.20 -19.49
CA ILE A 91 43.36 -27.68 -19.36
C ILE A 91 42.78 -27.28 -17.99
N LEU A 92 43.54 -27.43 -16.90
CA LEU A 92 43.12 -26.98 -15.57
C LEU A 92 42.82 -25.49 -15.55
N LEU A 93 43.74 -24.68 -16.08
CA LEU A 93 43.59 -23.22 -16.15
C LEU A 93 42.39 -22.81 -17.00
N LEU A 94 42.22 -23.40 -18.18
CA LEU A 94 41.06 -23.15 -19.03
C LEU A 94 39.75 -23.60 -18.38
N SER A 95 39.73 -24.76 -17.69
CA SER A 95 38.54 -25.24 -17.00
C SER A 95 38.12 -24.30 -15.88
N ALA A 96 39.08 -23.78 -15.11
CA ALA A 96 38.81 -22.81 -14.05
C ALA A 96 38.18 -21.52 -14.61
N ILE A 97 38.75 -20.98 -15.70
CA ILE A 97 38.21 -19.79 -16.37
C ILE A 97 36.80 -20.03 -16.89
N VAL A 98 36.55 -21.18 -17.52
CA VAL A 98 35.21 -21.52 -18.06
C VAL A 98 34.19 -21.64 -16.94
N VAL A 99 34.55 -22.25 -15.81
CA VAL A 99 33.66 -22.39 -14.65
C VAL A 99 33.36 -21.03 -14.03
N GLU A 100 34.36 -20.18 -13.83
CA GLU A 100 34.20 -18.82 -13.29
C GLU A 100 33.31 -17.96 -14.20
N PHE A 101 33.60 -17.93 -15.50
CA PHE A 101 32.78 -17.22 -16.48
C PHE A 101 31.33 -17.74 -16.52
N SER A 102 31.14 -19.07 -16.47
CA SER A 102 29.80 -19.66 -16.44
C SER A 102 29.03 -19.27 -15.18
N TYR A 103 29.71 -19.26 -14.02
CA TYR A 103 29.10 -18.87 -12.76
C TYR A 103 28.71 -17.39 -12.77
N GLU A 104 29.62 -16.49 -13.16
CA GLU A 104 29.33 -15.05 -13.27
C GLU A 104 28.17 -14.79 -14.24
N THR A 105 28.17 -15.45 -15.40
CA THR A 105 27.10 -15.31 -16.39
C THR A 105 25.74 -15.72 -15.81
N GLN A 106 25.69 -16.82 -15.06
CA GLN A 106 24.46 -17.29 -14.44
C GLN A 106 23.95 -16.32 -13.35
N VAL A 107 24.85 -15.78 -12.53
CA VAL A 107 24.50 -14.77 -11.51
C VAL A 107 23.98 -13.50 -12.18
N GLN A 108 24.67 -12.97 -13.20
CA GLN A 108 24.25 -11.78 -13.93
C GLN A 108 22.91 -11.97 -14.65
N ALA A 109 22.68 -13.15 -15.24
CA ALA A 109 21.41 -13.49 -15.85
C ALA A 109 20.28 -13.49 -14.82
N SER A 110 20.50 -14.08 -13.63
CA SER A 110 19.50 -14.08 -12.55
C SER A 110 19.21 -12.68 -12.01
N LEU A 111 20.24 -11.85 -11.80
CA LEU A 111 20.05 -10.47 -11.35
C LEU A 111 19.29 -9.63 -12.39
N THR A 112 19.58 -9.83 -13.67
CA THR A 112 18.87 -9.16 -14.77
C THR A 112 17.41 -9.61 -14.85
N GLY A 113 17.15 -10.91 -14.64
CA GLY A 113 15.80 -11.46 -14.51
C GLY A 113 15.03 -10.79 -13.37
N ASN A 114 15.60 -10.77 -12.17
CA ASN A 114 14.97 -10.16 -10.99
C ASN A 114 14.66 -8.67 -11.21
N ARG A 115 15.59 -7.90 -11.82
CA ARG A 115 15.35 -6.47 -12.15
C ARG A 115 14.22 -6.28 -13.16
N ARG A 116 14.12 -7.18 -14.14
CA ARG A 116 13.01 -7.16 -15.10
C ARG A 116 11.69 -7.44 -14.40
N ASP A 117 11.63 -8.49 -13.58
CA ASP A 117 10.43 -8.89 -12.84
C ASP A 117 9.99 -7.77 -11.87
N GLU A 118 10.93 -7.15 -11.15
CA GLU A 118 10.69 -5.99 -10.29
C GLU A 118 10.12 -4.80 -11.08
N PHE A 119 10.66 -4.52 -12.27
CA PHE A 119 10.15 -3.45 -13.13
C PHE A 119 8.75 -3.75 -13.66
N GLU A 120 8.48 -4.99 -14.08
CA GLU A 120 7.14 -5.42 -14.53
C GLU A 120 6.13 -5.32 -13.37
N ALA A 121 6.50 -5.74 -12.16
CA ALA A 121 5.70 -5.56 -10.94
C ALA A 121 5.46 -4.07 -10.63
N TYR A 122 6.48 -3.21 -10.71
CA TYR A 122 6.33 -1.76 -10.50
C TYR A 122 5.37 -1.11 -11.51
N VAL A 123 5.46 -1.47 -12.78
CA VAL A 123 4.53 -0.97 -13.82
C VAL A 123 3.11 -1.46 -13.55
N ALA A 124 2.94 -2.73 -13.15
CA ALA A 124 1.64 -3.29 -12.77
C ALA A 124 1.03 -2.54 -11.56
N ALA A 125 1.83 -2.25 -10.53
CA ALA A 125 1.41 -1.46 -9.37
C ALA A 125 0.98 -0.05 -9.77
N LYS A 126 1.73 0.62 -10.65
CA LYS A 126 1.37 1.95 -11.18
C LYS A 126 0.05 1.90 -11.97
N SER A 127 -0.18 0.85 -12.75
CA SER A 127 -1.44 0.62 -13.45
C SER A 127 -2.62 0.41 -12.49
N ALA A 128 -2.41 -0.30 -11.37
CA ALA A 128 -3.44 -0.44 -10.34
C ALA A 128 -3.84 0.91 -9.74
N VAL A 129 -2.87 1.77 -9.37
CA VAL A 129 -3.19 3.11 -8.85
C VAL A 129 -3.97 3.94 -9.86
N ALA A 130 -3.59 3.89 -11.13
CA ALA A 130 -4.30 4.63 -12.18
C ALA A 130 -5.74 4.14 -12.38
N GLN A 131 -6.02 2.85 -12.18
CA GLN A 131 -7.40 2.35 -12.17
C GLN A 131 -8.16 2.74 -10.89
N GLY A 132 -7.49 2.76 -9.74
CA GLY A 132 -8.09 3.25 -8.49
C GLY A 132 -8.54 4.72 -8.61
N LEU A 133 -7.72 5.56 -9.26
CA LEU A 133 -8.09 6.95 -9.54
C LEU A 133 -9.34 7.04 -10.44
N ALA A 134 -9.40 6.20 -11.47
CA ALA A 134 -10.55 6.15 -12.36
C ALA A 134 -11.82 5.64 -11.66
N LEU A 135 -11.67 4.76 -10.67
CA LEU A 135 -12.77 4.27 -9.84
C LEU A 135 -13.35 5.41 -8.98
N LEU A 136 -12.49 6.19 -8.32
CA LEU A 136 -12.91 7.40 -7.59
C LEU A 136 -13.59 8.43 -8.50
N GLU A 137 -13.06 8.64 -9.72
CA GLU A 137 -13.71 9.54 -10.68
C GLU A 137 -15.07 9.03 -11.17
N SER A 138 -15.25 7.72 -11.28
CA SER A 138 -16.53 7.15 -11.70
C SER A 138 -17.62 7.35 -10.66
N ASP A 139 -17.24 7.37 -9.38
CA ASP A 139 -18.13 7.59 -8.24
C ASP A 139 -18.76 9.00 -8.30
N LEU A 140 -17.99 9.99 -8.77
CA LEU A 140 -18.49 11.35 -8.99
C LEU A 140 -19.50 11.46 -10.14
N ILE A 141 -19.48 10.53 -11.09
CA ILE A 141 -20.29 10.58 -12.32
C ILE A 141 -21.60 9.79 -12.16
N LEU A 142 -21.60 8.75 -11.33
CA LEU A 142 -22.71 7.82 -11.17
C LEU A 142 -23.46 8.13 -9.86
N PRO A 143 -24.61 8.83 -9.88
CA PRO A 143 -25.40 8.98 -8.66
C PRO A 143 -25.88 7.60 -8.17
N PRO A 144 -25.92 7.35 -6.85
CA PRO A 144 -26.19 6.03 -6.27
C PRO A 144 -27.57 5.42 -6.59
N SER A 145 -28.49 6.16 -7.24
CA SER A 145 -29.91 5.78 -7.32
C SER A 145 -30.46 5.46 -8.71
N ASN A 146 -29.66 5.26 -9.76
CA ASN A 146 -30.22 5.01 -11.11
C ASN A 146 -29.50 3.98 -11.98
N THR A 147 -29.11 2.82 -11.44
CA THR A 147 -28.84 1.63 -12.27
C THR A 147 -30.10 0.79 -12.44
N GLY A 148 -31.08 1.33 -13.18
CA GLY A 148 -32.19 0.56 -13.76
C GLY A 148 -31.76 -0.46 -14.83
N GLY A 149 -30.55 -1.01 -14.73
CA GLY A 149 -29.96 -1.87 -15.72
C GLY A 149 -28.64 -2.49 -15.26
N GLY A 150 -28.74 -3.49 -14.37
CA GLY A 150 -27.87 -4.69 -14.20
C GLY A 150 -26.36 -4.64 -14.44
N SER A 151 -25.72 -3.48 -14.52
CA SER A 151 -24.29 -3.34 -14.83
C SER A 151 -23.57 -2.81 -13.61
N ASP A 152 -22.73 -3.69 -13.06
CA ASP A 152 -21.77 -3.45 -12.00
C ASP A 152 -21.04 -2.10 -12.17
N PRO A 153 -21.14 -1.16 -11.20
CA PRO A 153 -20.46 0.14 -11.23
C PRO A 153 -18.96 0.02 -11.50
N MET A 154 -18.32 -1.04 -10.98
CA MET A 154 -16.90 -1.34 -11.20
C MET A 154 -16.60 -1.56 -12.69
N ARG A 155 -17.45 -2.32 -13.37
CA ARG A 155 -17.31 -2.57 -14.82
C ARG A 155 -17.54 -1.31 -15.64
N GLN A 156 -18.42 -0.42 -15.19
CA GLN A 156 -18.64 0.86 -15.84
C GLN A 156 -17.42 1.77 -15.69
N ALA A 157 -16.89 1.91 -14.47
CA ALA A 157 -15.69 2.68 -14.16
C ALA A 157 -14.49 2.22 -15.01
N LEU A 158 -14.25 0.90 -15.06
CA LEU A 158 -13.15 0.33 -15.82
C LEU A 158 -13.33 0.53 -17.33
N ARG A 159 -14.57 0.40 -17.84
CA ARG A 159 -14.87 0.67 -19.26
C ARG A 159 -14.59 2.14 -19.60
N GLN A 160 -15.04 3.07 -18.77
CA GLN A 160 -14.79 4.50 -18.95
C GLN A 160 -13.29 4.81 -18.96
N TYR A 161 -12.53 4.23 -18.02
CA TYR A 161 -11.07 4.37 -18.00
C TYR A 161 -10.42 3.89 -19.30
N GLN A 162 -10.79 2.71 -19.78
CA GLN A 162 -10.27 2.15 -21.04
C GLN A 162 -10.63 3.02 -22.25
N GLN A 163 -11.84 3.57 -22.28
CA GLN A 163 -12.29 4.48 -23.35
C GLN A 163 -11.48 5.78 -23.37
N ARG A 164 -11.17 6.37 -22.20
CA ARG A 164 -10.30 7.55 -22.11
C ARG A 164 -8.89 7.26 -22.60
N GLN A 165 -8.31 6.11 -22.23
CA GLN A 165 -7.01 5.70 -22.74
C GLN A 165 -7.01 5.51 -24.27
N ALA A 166 -8.13 5.06 -24.84
CA ALA A 166 -8.32 4.96 -26.28
C ALA A 166 -8.58 6.31 -26.98
N GLY A 167 -8.49 7.44 -26.26
CA GLY A 167 -8.74 8.78 -26.79
C GLY A 167 -10.22 9.07 -27.08
N GLN A 168 -11.14 8.28 -26.51
CA GLN A 168 -12.58 8.51 -26.67
C GLN A 168 -13.06 9.57 -25.68
N ASN A 169 -14.04 10.38 -26.11
CA ASN A 169 -14.72 11.34 -25.23
C ASN A 169 -15.62 10.60 -24.25
N VAL A 170 -15.23 10.57 -23.00
CA VAL A 170 -16.01 10.02 -21.88
C VAL A 170 -16.49 11.20 -21.03
N PRO A 171 -17.72 11.15 -20.45
CA PRO A 171 -18.15 12.14 -19.49
C PRO A 171 -17.09 12.32 -18.38
N GLN A 172 -16.74 13.57 -18.09
CA GLN A 172 -15.91 13.91 -16.94
C GLN A 172 -16.82 14.32 -15.79
N ALA A 173 -16.45 13.95 -14.56
CA ALA A 173 -17.07 14.51 -13.37
C ALA A 173 -17.01 16.04 -13.47
N ALA A 174 -18.15 16.73 -13.34
CA ALA A 174 -18.10 18.19 -13.35
C ALA A 174 -17.39 18.66 -12.07
N VAL A 175 -16.54 19.68 -12.19
CA VAL A 175 -15.85 20.28 -11.03
C VAL A 175 -16.92 20.73 -10.02
N GLY A 176 -16.85 20.25 -8.78
CA GLY A 176 -17.83 20.55 -7.74
C GLY A 176 -18.97 19.55 -7.59
N GLN A 177 -19.03 18.48 -8.39
CA GLN A 177 -19.92 17.36 -8.12
C GLN A 177 -19.26 16.42 -7.11
N THR A 178 -19.85 16.33 -5.91
CA THR A 178 -19.55 15.29 -4.93
C THR A 178 -20.76 14.36 -4.84
N PRO A 179 -20.56 13.05 -4.60
CA PRO A 179 -21.65 12.19 -4.16
C PRO A 179 -22.27 12.78 -2.88
N PRO A 180 -23.54 12.46 -2.57
CA PRO A 180 -24.18 12.89 -1.33
C PRO A 180 -23.39 12.48 -0.08
N SER A 181 -22.76 11.31 -0.15
CA SER A 181 -21.91 10.76 0.90
C SER A 181 -20.87 9.83 0.30
N ASP A 182 -19.76 9.65 0.99
CA ASP A 182 -18.75 8.64 0.70
C ASP A 182 -18.82 7.56 1.79
N SER A 183 -18.86 6.28 1.40
CA SER A 183 -19.07 5.15 2.31
C SER A 183 -18.26 3.91 1.93
N ILE A 184 -18.12 2.98 2.88
CA ILE A 184 -17.46 1.69 2.60
C ILE A 184 -18.23 0.82 1.59
N HIS A 185 -19.51 1.11 1.38
CA HIS A 185 -20.37 0.40 0.43
C HIS A 185 -20.19 0.88 -1.01
N ASP A 186 -19.50 2.01 -1.20
CA ASP A 186 -19.24 2.56 -2.52
C ASP A 186 -18.33 1.61 -3.31
N PRO A 187 -18.40 1.64 -4.66
CA PRO A 187 -17.58 0.75 -5.49
C PRO A 187 -16.08 0.86 -5.22
N TRP A 188 -15.60 2.06 -4.84
CA TRP A 188 -14.20 2.29 -4.48
C TRP A 188 -13.79 1.59 -3.18
N GLY A 189 -14.70 1.44 -2.21
CA GLY A 189 -14.45 0.81 -0.91
C GLY A 189 -14.11 -0.68 -1.01
N GLN A 190 -14.59 -1.35 -2.07
CA GLN A 190 -14.27 -2.75 -2.34
C GLN A 190 -12.91 -2.95 -3.06
N GLY A 191 -12.40 -1.89 -3.70
CA GLY A 191 -11.19 -1.96 -4.53
C GLY A 191 -11.34 -2.86 -5.77
N LEU A 192 -10.24 -3.08 -6.47
CA LEU A 192 -10.17 -3.96 -7.63
C LEU A 192 -9.55 -5.31 -7.25
N PRO A 193 -10.18 -6.44 -7.60
CA PRO A 193 -9.59 -7.75 -7.38
C PRO A 193 -8.31 -7.91 -8.20
N MET A 194 -7.52 -8.94 -7.87
CA MET A 194 -6.28 -9.22 -8.59
C MET A 194 -6.54 -9.51 -10.08
N GLN A 195 -5.93 -8.72 -10.96
CA GLN A 195 -6.09 -8.79 -12.43
C GLN A 195 -4.74 -9.00 -13.12
N PRO A 196 -4.69 -9.77 -14.22
CA PRO A 196 -3.47 -9.90 -15.03
C PRO A 196 -3.22 -8.65 -15.88
N ILE A 197 -1.95 -8.25 -16.03
CA ILE A 197 -1.51 -7.18 -16.93
C ILE A 197 -0.11 -7.47 -17.48
N ASN A 198 0.02 -7.62 -18.81
CA ASN A 198 1.29 -7.78 -19.52
C ASN A 198 2.29 -8.81 -18.93
N GLY A 199 1.79 -9.93 -18.38
CA GLY A 199 2.62 -10.98 -17.75
C GLY A 199 2.80 -10.83 -16.24
N ALA A 200 2.43 -9.69 -15.66
CA ALA A 200 2.32 -9.46 -14.23
C ALA A 200 0.86 -9.57 -13.75
N ARG A 201 0.65 -9.45 -12.44
CA ARG A 201 -0.66 -9.28 -11.82
C ARG A 201 -0.67 -7.97 -11.04
N MET A 202 -1.83 -7.32 -10.97
CA MET A 202 -2.03 -6.11 -10.20
C MET A 202 -3.28 -6.21 -9.33
N GLN A 203 -3.32 -5.49 -8.22
CA GLN A 203 -4.49 -5.33 -7.35
C GLN A 203 -4.55 -3.88 -6.88
N CYS A 204 -5.76 -3.33 -6.73
CA CYS A 204 -5.95 -1.99 -6.19
C CYS A 204 -6.86 -2.05 -4.97
N SER A 205 -6.50 -1.39 -3.88
CA SER A 205 -7.40 -1.12 -2.76
C SER A 205 -7.43 0.37 -2.48
N ILE A 206 -8.56 0.89 -2.04
CA ILE A 206 -8.73 2.31 -1.71
C ILE A 206 -9.21 2.38 -0.27
N GLN A 207 -8.59 3.25 0.51
CA GLN A 207 -8.96 3.53 1.89
C GLN A 207 -9.33 5.00 2.01
N ASP A 208 -10.35 5.29 2.79
CA ASP A 208 -10.70 6.66 3.13
C ASP A 208 -9.84 7.15 4.29
N GLU A 209 -9.05 8.20 4.05
CA GLU A 209 -8.23 8.82 5.09
C GLU A 209 -9.03 9.88 5.87
N SER A 210 -10.17 10.34 5.36
CA SER A 210 -11.11 11.18 6.12
C SER A 210 -11.82 10.41 7.24
N GLY A 211 -11.78 9.07 7.27
CA GLY A 211 -12.30 8.27 8.39
C GLY A 211 -11.37 8.18 9.62
N LYS A 212 -10.20 8.82 9.59
CA LYS A 212 -9.15 8.73 10.62
C LYS A 212 -8.92 10.07 11.31
N LEU A 213 -8.33 10.04 12.50
CA LEU A 213 -7.90 11.28 13.16
C LEU A 213 -6.65 11.84 12.47
N ASN A 214 -6.73 13.07 11.96
CA ASN A 214 -5.60 13.75 11.34
C ASN A 214 -4.69 14.40 12.40
N LEU A 215 -3.47 13.90 12.55
CA LEU A 215 -2.48 14.44 13.49
C LEU A 215 -2.07 15.87 13.15
N ASN A 216 -2.01 16.21 11.86
CA ASN A 216 -1.70 17.57 11.44
C ASN A 216 -2.82 18.58 11.72
N ALA A 217 -4.02 18.11 12.13
CA ALA A 217 -5.14 18.97 12.53
C ALA A 217 -5.19 19.22 14.05
N MET A 218 -4.22 18.71 14.81
CA MET A 218 -4.11 18.93 16.26
C MET A 218 -3.73 20.38 16.61
N LEU A 219 -3.11 21.10 15.67
CA LEU A 219 -2.74 22.50 15.81
C LEU A 219 -3.39 23.32 14.69
N ILE A 220 -4.02 24.42 15.08
CA ILE A 220 -4.59 25.41 14.17
C ILE A 220 -3.60 26.57 14.09
N THR A 221 -3.09 26.81 12.89
CA THR A 221 -2.22 27.96 12.62
C THR A 221 -3.06 29.13 12.12
N ASP A 222 -3.00 30.27 12.81
CA ASP A 222 -3.66 31.49 12.37
C ASP A 222 -2.92 32.15 11.18
N PRO A 223 -3.52 33.14 10.50
CA PRO A 223 -2.85 33.84 9.39
C PRO A 223 -1.56 34.58 9.77
N ASN A 224 -1.31 34.80 11.06
CA ASN A 224 -0.10 35.45 11.58
C ASN A 224 0.99 34.42 11.91
N GLY A 225 0.72 33.13 11.77
CA GLY A 225 1.63 32.03 12.11
C GLY A 225 1.58 31.59 13.57
N ASN A 226 0.65 32.09 14.38
CA ASN A 226 0.48 31.62 15.76
C ASN A 226 -0.23 30.27 15.74
N GLN A 227 0.29 29.31 16.51
CA GLN A 227 -0.32 28.00 16.67
C GLN A 227 -1.16 27.94 17.93
N GLN A 228 -2.35 27.36 17.81
CA GLN A 228 -3.25 27.07 18.91
C GLN A 228 -3.65 25.59 18.85
N GLU A 229 -3.73 24.92 20.01
CA GLU A 229 -4.26 23.56 20.08
C GLU A 229 -5.71 23.49 19.61
N ASN A 230 -6.03 22.44 18.86
CA ASN A 230 -7.38 22.06 18.52
C ASN A 230 -7.94 21.12 19.61
N PRO A 231 -8.73 21.62 20.57
CA PRO A 231 -9.15 20.84 21.72
C PRO A 231 -10.01 19.63 21.33
N VAL A 232 -10.76 19.70 20.23
CA VAL A 232 -11.57 18.56 19.75
C VAL A 232 -10.65 17.40 19.36
N MET A 233 -9.65 17.68 18.53
CA MET A 233 -8.72 16.65 18.04
C MET A 233 -7.79 16.15 19.15
N VAL A 234 -7.25 17.07 19.98
CA VAL A 234 -6.35 16.70 21.08
C VAL A 234 -7.09 15.85 22.10
N ASN A 235 -8.31 16.22 22.52
CA ASN A 235 -9.07 15.42 23.47
C ASN A 235 -9.50 14.07 22.88
N ALA A 236 -9.82 14.02 21.58
CA ALA A 236 -10.08 12.76 20.89
C ALA A 236 -8.85 11.84 20.90
N LEU A 237 -7.65 12.38 20.65
CA LEU A 237 -6.42 11.59 20.69
C LEU A 237 -6.13 11.04 22.10
N ARG A 238 -6.27 11.87 23.14
CA ARG A 238 -6.13 11.43 24.54
C ARG A 238 -7.15 10.34 24.90
N ALA A 239 -8.41 10.53 24.50
CA ALA A 239 -9.47 9.54 24.72
C ALA A 239 -9.18 8.23 23.97
N LEU A 240 -8.60 8.29 22.78
CA LEU A 240 -8.20 7.12 22.02
C LEU A 240 -7.10 6.34 22.75
N PHE A 241 -6.03 6.99 23.20
CA PHE A 241 -4.96 6.32 23.95
C PHE A 241 -5.46 5.70 25.25
N LEU A 242 -6.35 6.39 25.96
CA LEU A 242 -7.02 5.85 27.14
C LEU A 242 -7.82 4.59 26.81
N ALA A 243 -8.61 4.61 25.73
CA ALA A 243 -9.41 3.45 25.29
C ALA A 243 -8.54 2.26 24.85
N MET A 244 -7.35 2.52 24.31
CA MET A 244 -6.38 1.48 23.97
C MET A 244 -5.61 0.94 25.19
N GLY A 245 -5.75 1.55 26.36
CA GLY A 245 -5.08 1.14 27.59
C GLY A 245 -3.62 1.56 27.68
N VAL A 246 -3.25 2.66 27.03
CA VAL A 246 -1.91 3.26 27.17
C VAL A 246 -1.82 3.97 28.53
N GLU A 247 -0.87 3.57 29.36
CA GLU A 247 -0.69 4.13 30.71
C GLU A 247 -0.10 5.55 30.66
N ASP A 248 0.99 5.73 29.91
CA ASP A 248 1.66 7.02 29.71
C ASP A 248 1.22 7.62 28.37
N ASP A 249 0.26 8.55 28.41
CA ASP A 249 -0.30 9.22 27.23
C ASP A 249 0.78 10.03 26.47
N PRO A 250 1.13 9.66 25.23
CA PRO A 250 2.16 10.33 24.44
C PRO A 250 1.64 11.56 23.68
N THR A 251 0.40 12.01 23.92
CA THR A 251 -0.22 13.13 23.19
C THR A 251 0.61 14.41 23.26
N ASP A 252 1.17 14.75 24.42
CA ASP A 252 1.99 15.96 24.57
C ASP A 252 3.29 15.86 23.75
N ALA A 253 3.93 14.69 23.69
CA ALA A 253 5.11 14.47 22.86
C ALA A 253 4.78 14.49 21.35
N ILE A 254 3.56 14.10 20.97
CA ILE A 254 3.06 14.27 19.60
C ILE A 254 2.85 15.76 19.28
N LEU A 255 2.35 16.56 20.22
CA LEU A 255 2.17 18.00 20.02
C LEU A 255 3.52 18.72 19.87
N ASP A 256 4.49 18.45 20.75
CA ASP A 256 5.87 18.98 20.66
C ASP A 256 6.59 18.55 19.37
N TRP A 257 6.17 17.43 18.75
CA TRP A 257 6.74 17.02 17.45
C TRP A 257 6.24 17.91 16.29
N ILE A 258 5.02 18.45 16.39
CA ILE A 258 4.31 19.13 15.30
C ILE A 258 4.36 20.66 15.42
N ASP A 259 4.38 21.21 16.63
CA ASP A 259 4.46 22.67 16.82
C ASP A 259 5.83 23.23 16.42
N THR A 260 5.94 24.55 16.37
CA THR A 260 7.08 25.25 15.76
C THR A 260 8.06 25.82 16.76
N ASP A 261 7.71 25.80 18.05
CA ASP A 261 8.57 26.29 19.12
C ASP A 261 9.53 25.17 19.60
N ASN A 262 10.14 25.33 20.77
CA ASN A 262 10.97 24.29 21.40
C ASN A 262 10.63 24.20 22.90
N ASP A 263 9.42 24.62 23.28
CA ASP A 263 8.98 24.70 24.66
C ASP A 263 8.27 23.39 25.03
N ALA A 264 9.03 22.47 25.63
CA ALA A 264 8.51 21.14 25.97
C ALA A 264 7.28 21.20 26.90
N ARG A 265 6.22 20.47 26.53
CA ARG A 265 5.05 20.27 27.40
C ARG A 265 5.39 19.38 28.60
N SER A 266 4.47 19.30 29.57
CA SER A 266 4.71 18.59 30.83
C SER A 266 5.05 17.10 30.64
N ASN A 267 4.35 16.41 29.73
CA ASN A 267 4.67 15.04 29.31
C ASN A 267 5.23 15.00 27.88
N GLY A 268 5.76 16.14 27.43
CA GLY A 268 6.28 16.36 26.10
C GLY A 268 7.74 15.93 25.94
N ALA A 269 8.26 16.11 24.73
CA ALA A 269 9.66 15.88 24.41
C ALA A 269 10.04 16.74 23.20
N GLU A 270 11.08 17.54 23.39
CA GLU A 270 11.63 18.45 22.38
C GLU A 270 12.99 18.00 21.86
N SER A 271 13.57 18.77 20.94
CA SER A 271 14.86 18.45 20.32
C SER A 271 15.97 18.10 21.32
N ASP A 272 16.02 18.77 22.47
CA ASP A 272 17.03 18.52 23.52
C ASP A 272 16.95 17.09 24.08
N GLU A 273 15.73 16.55 24.23
CA GLU A 273 15.50 15.18 24.70
C GLU A 273 16.00 14.18 23.64
N TYR A 274 15.61 14.35 22.39
CA TYR A 274 15.97 13.42 21.29
C TYR A 274 17.46 13.46 20.93
N GLN A 275 18.13 14.61 21.13
CA GLN A 275 19.58 14.73 20.95
C GLN A 275 20.39 14.06 22.06
N SER A 276 19.76 13.75 23.20
CA SER A 276 20.43 13.02 24.30
C SER A 276 20.46 11.50 24.10
N LEU A 277 19.72 10.98 23.12
CA LEU A 277 19.66 9.56 22.80
C LEU A 277 20.98 9.03 22.23
N GLU A 278 21.20 7.71 22.33
CA GLU A 278 22.40 7.04 21.78
C GLU A 278 22.56 7.30 20.27
N SER A 279 21.43 7.33 19.55
CA SER A 279 21.35 7.74 18.15
C SER A 279 20.58 9.06 18.08
N PRO A 280 21.28 10.21 18.14
CA PRO A 280 20.64 11.51 18.27
C PRO A 280 19.94 11.94 16.98
N TYR A 281 18.79 12.58 17.14
CA TYR A 281 18.05 13.28 16.08
C TYR A 281 17.33 14.49 16.69
N SER A 282 16.80 15.36 15.85
CA SER A 282 16.02 16.53 16.28
C SER A 282 14.52 16.28 16.10
N CYS A 283 13.71 17.01 16.87
CA CYS A 283 12.30 17.15 16.56
C CYS A 283 12.10 17.75 15.17
N LYS A 284 10.93 17.48 14.60
CA LYS A 284 10.57 18.00 13.28
C LYS A 284 10.16 19.47 13.32
N ASN A 285 9.52 19.88 14.39
CA ASN A 285 8.93 21.19 14.65
C ASN A 285 8.06 21.66 13.47
N GLY A 286 7.15 20.78 13.04
CA GLY A 286 6.27 21.06 11.92
C GLY A 286 5.40 19.87 11.50
N PRO A 287 4.50 20.07 10.52
CA PRO A 287 3.56 19.05 10.09
C PRO A 287 4.25 17.74 9.68
N MET A 288 3.72 16.62 10.17
CA MET A 288 4.17 15.28 9.80
C MET A 288 3.95 15.04 8.30
N ASN A 289 4.87 14.31 7.67
CA ASN A 289 4.80 13.94 6.27
C ASN A 289 4.51 12.44 6.09
N SER A 290 4.80 11.64 7.11
CA SER A 290 4.52 10.21 7.10
C SER A 290 4.05 9.79 8.49
N ILE A 291 3.08 8.86 8.52
CA ILE A 291 2.50 8.37 9.76
C ILE A 291 3.52 7.55 10.59
N GLU A 292 4.53 6.98 9.93
CA GLU A 292 5.66 6.28 10.57
C GLU A 292 6.53 7.19 11.44
N GLU A 293 6.43 8.51 11.30
CA GLU A 293 7.13 9.45 12.20
C GLU A 293 6.71 9.27 13.66
N LEU A 294 5.50 8.73 13.91
CA LEU A 294 5.07 8.32 15.25
C LEU A 294 6.08 7.38 15.93
N LEU A 295 6.79 6.52 15.19
CA LEU A 295 7.80 5.60 15.76
C LEU A 295 9.06 6.30 16.27
N LEU A 296 9.23 7.59 15.97
CA LEU A 296 10.33 8.43 16.49
C LEU A 296 9.93 9.20 17.75
N ILE A 297 8.65 9.19 18.11
CA ILE A 297 8.12 10.02 19.20
C ILE A 297 8.15 9.21 20.49
N ARG A 298 8.60 9.89 21.56
CA ARG A 298 8.62 9.30 22.90
C ARG A 298 7.24 8.75 23.28
N GLY A 299 7.22 7.54 23.83
CA GLY A 299 6.00 6.87 24.30
C GLY A 299 5.26 6.07 23.23
N ILE A 300 5.63 6.19 21.96
CA ILE A 300 5.08 5.32 20.90
C ILE A 300 5.97 4.10 20.70
N THR A 301 5.41 2.92 20.92
CA THR A 301 6.10 1.64 20.68
C THR A 301 5.68 1.02 19.35
N PRO A 302 6.52 0.16 18.74
CA PRO A 302 6.10 -0.64 17.58
C PRO A 302 4.85 -1.47 17.86
N ASP A 303 4.70 -1.97 19.09
CA ASP A 303 3.53 -2.73 19.53
C ASP A 303 2.26 -1.88 19.50
N LEU A 304 2.34 -0.63 19.95
CA LEU A 304 1.21 0.30 19.87
C LEU A 304 0.90 0.69 18.42
N TYR A 305 1.95 0.92 17.63
CA TYR A 305 1.84 1.37 16.25
C TYR A 305 1.21 0.31 15.33
N PHE A 306 1.69 -0.95 15.41
CA PHE A 306 1.23 -2.07 14.57
C PHE A 306 0.15 -2.93 15.23
N ASN A 307 -0.08 -2.79 16.53
CA ASN A 307 -0.92 -3.68 17.36
C ASN A 307 -0.57 -5.18 17.23
N CYS A 308 0.72 -5.49 17.29
CA CYS A 308 1.23 -6.85 17.07
C CYS A 308 1.15 -7.76 18.32
N ASN A 309 0.72 -7.29 19.49
CA ASN A 309 0.82 -8.02 20.77
C ASN A 309 -0.50 -8.23 21.54
N ARG A 310 -1.63 -8.47 20.84
CA ARG A 310 -2.92 -8.78 21.51
C ARG A 310 -3.39 -10.23 21.36
N THR A 311 -2.51 -11.19 21.65
CA THR A 311 -2.94 -12.48 22.20
C THR A 311 -2.09 -12.80 23.43
N GLU A 312 -2.71 -13.31 24.50
CA GLU A 312 -2.03 -13.73 25.75
C GLU A 312 -0.95 -14.80 25.52
N THR A 313 -0.83 -15.33 24.30
CA THR A 313 0.14 -16.33 23.88
C THR A 313 1.37 -15.74 23.15
N GLY A 314 1.48 -14.40 23.02
CA GLY A 314 2.62 -13.76 22.36
C GLY A 314 2.72 -14.04 20.86
N ALA A 315 1.63 -14.53 20.25
CA ALA A 315 1.50 -14.60 18.81
C ALA A 315 0.92 -13.27 18.33
N ALA A 316 1.49 -12.69 17.26
CA ALA A 316 0.79 -11.67 16.50
C ALA A 316 -0.63 -12.18 16.21
N PRO A 317 -1.68 -11.33 16.32
CA PRO A 317 -2.97 -11.71 15.78
C PRO A 317 -2.70 -12.23 14.38
N ILE A 318 -3.04 -13.48 14.11
CA ILE A 318 -3.09 -13.93 12.73
C ILE A 318 -4.22 -13.07 12.17
N ALA A 319 -3.86 -11.92 11.60
CA ALA A 319 -4.75 -11.14 10.76
C ALA A 319 -5.14 -12.14 9.68
N ASP A 320 -6.30 -12.75 9.83
CA ASP A 320 -6.85 -13.61 8.80
C ASP A 320 -6.93 -12.73 7.56
N PRO A 321 -6.13 -12.99 6.50
CA PRO A 321 -6.13 -12.14 5.32
C PRO A 321 -7.50 -12.07 4.66
N LEU A 322 -8.41 -12.97 5.04
CA LEU A 322 -9.79 -13.04 4.58
C LEU A 322 -10.79 -12.33 5.52
N ARG A 323 -10.38 -11.90 6.73
CA ARG A 323 -11.24 -11.23 7.74
C ARG A 323 -10.50 -10.08 8.47
N PRO A 324 -10.12 -9.00 7.75
CA PRO A 324 -9.41 -7.86 8.32
C PRO A 324 -10.23 -7.05 9.34
N ASP A 325 -11.55 -7.25 9.39
CA ASP A 325 -12.50 -6.61 10.29
C ASP A 325 -12.40 -7.07 11.75
N GLN A 326 -11.72 -8.18 12.02
CA GLN A 326 -11.60 -8.78 13.36
C GLN A 326 -10.26 -8.51 14.05
N ALA A 327 -9.32 -7.81 13.41
CA ALA A 327 -8.07 -7.40 14.03
C ALA A 327 -8.29 -6.11 14.86
N ASN A 328 -7.77 -6.09 16.09
CA ASN A 328 -7.66 -4.83 16.82
C ASN A 328 -6.74 -3.89 16.02
N PRO A 329 -7.17 -2.63 15.80
CA PRO A 329 -6.42 -1.70 14.95
C PRO A 329 -5.13 -1.25 15.63
N GLY A 330 -4.08 -1.04 14.84
CA GLY A 330 -2.92 -0.26 15.26
C GLY A 330 -3.15 1.24 15.06
N LEU A 331 -2.21 2.06 15.55
CA LEU A 331 -2.27 3.51 15.32
C LEU A 331 -2.34 3.87 13.82
N ALA A 332 -1.67 3.10 12.95
CA ALA A 332 -1.70 3.32 11.51
C ALA A 332 -3.10 3.12 10.86
N ASP A 333 -4.00 2.39 11.54
CA ASP A 333 -5.38 2.17 11.09
C ASP A 333 -6.35 3.27 11.59
N LEU A 334 -5.97 3.99 12.65
CA LEU A 334 -6.81 4.96 13.36
C LEU A 334 -6.42 6.42 13.09
N LEU A 335 -5.13 6.64 12.80
CA LEU A 335 -4.52 7.94 12.65
C LEU A 335 -4.03 8.17 11.21
N THR A 336 -3.97 9.43 10.81
CA THR A 336 -3.42 9.85 9.51
C THR A 336 -2.69 11.17 9.62
N VAL A 337 -1.87 11.48 8.62
CA VAL A 337 -1.23 12.79 8.42
C VAL A 337 -1.77 13.51 7.18
N HIS A 338 -2.63 12.83 6.39
CA HIS A 338 -3.18 13.32 5.13
C HIS A 338 -4.70 13.55 5.19
N GLY A 339 -5.35 13.49 6.36
CA GLY A 339 -6.79 13.67 6.49
C GLY A 339 -7.30 15.09 6.25
N ASP A 340 -8.51 15.39 6.73
CA ASP A 340 -9.06 16.74 6.63
C ASP A 340 -8.21 17.74 7.46
N PRO A 341 -7.78 18.89 6.91
CA PRO A 341 -6.93 19.85 7.62
C PRO A 341 -7.56 20.49 8.87
N GLN A 342 -8.89 20.46 8.98
CA GLN A 342 -9.62 20.96 10.16
C GLN A 342 -9.93 19.85 11.17
N GLY A 343 -9.59 18.60 10.85
CA GLY A 343 -9.85 17.44 11.70
C GLY A 343 -11.26 16.87 11.54
N VAL A 344 -11.94 17.16 10.42
CA VAL A 344 -13.25 16.57 10.12
C VAL A 344 -13.13 15.08 9.82
N VAL A 345 -14.01 14.27 10.43
CA VAL A 345 -14.02 12.81 10.32
C VAL A 345 -15.27 12.31 9.59
N ASN A 346 -15.11 11.48 8.56
CA ASN A 346 -16.22 10.85 7.86
C ASN A 346 -16.85 9.71 8.69
N VAL A 347 -18.09 9.89 9.12
CA VAL A 347 -18.85 8.93 9.94
C VAL A 347 -19.24 7.66 9.21
N ASN A 348 -19.25 7.64 7.88
CA ASN A 348 -19.62 6.44 7.12
C ASN A 348 -18.47 5.44 6.99
N THR A 349 -17.22 5.88 7.21
CA THR A 349 -16.00 5.09 7.00
C THR A 349 -15.14 4.98 8.25
N ALA A 350 -15.27 5.92 9.20
CA ALA A 350 -14.46 5.95 10.41
C ALA A 350 -14.58 4.68 11.24
N ARG A 351 -13.48 4.21 11.84
CA ARG A 351 -13.55 3.06 12.74
C ARG A 351 -14.33 3.40 14.02
N PRO A 352 -15.01 2.43 14.66
CA PRO A 352 -15.75 2.68 15.90
C PRO A 352 -14.89 3.31 16.99
N GLU A 353 -13.61 2.94 17.08
CA GLU A 353 -12.67 3.47 18.06
C GLU A 353 -12.40 4.98 17.85
N VAL A 354 -12.33 5.42 16.59
CA VAL A 354 -12.20 6.84 16.24
C VAL A 354 -13.46 7.62 16.62
N LEU A 355 -14.64 7.07 16.31
CA LEU A 355 -15.91 7.70 16.63
C LEU A 355 -16.14 7.79 18.14
N GLU A 356 -15.85 6.72 18.88
CA GLU A 356 -15.95 6.69 20.34
C GLU A 356 -15.04 7.75 20.96
N ALA A 357 -13.78 7.79 20.55
CA ALA A 357 -12.83 8.77 21.04
C ALA A 357 -13.30 10.21 20.77
N LEU A 358 -13.70 10.51 19.54
CA LEU A 358 -14.09 11.86 19.11
C LEU A 358 -15.41 12.34 19.72
N ILE A 359 -16.44 11.49 19.72
CA ILE A 359 -17.78 11.88 20.19
C ILE A 359 -17.81 11.93 21.72
N THR A 360 -17.26 10.93 22.41
CA THR A 360 -17.28 10.87 23.87
C THR A 360 -16.45 12.01 24.48
N SER A 361 -15.28 12.33 23.90
CA SER A 361 -14.45 13.45 24.38
C SER A 361 -15.14 14.81 24.19
N SER A 362 -15.93 14.96 23.12
CA SER A 362 -16.66 16.19 22.80
C SER A 362 -17.97 16.34 23.58
N ASN A 363 -18.55 15.22 24.03
CA ASN A 363 -19.81 15.17 24.77
C ASN A 363 -19.62 15.16 26.31
N GLY A 364 -18.51 15.73 26.80
CA GLY A 364 -18.20 15.82 28.23
C GLY A 364 -18.02 14.45 28.92
N GLY A 365 -17.64 13.41 28.17
CA GLY A 365 -17.46 12.04 28.66
C GLY A 365 -18.75 11.22 28.73
N ASN A 366 -19.89 11.74 28.26
CA ASN A 366 -21.12 10.96 28.16
C ASN A 366 -21.02 9.93 27.02
N ALA A 367 -21.64 8.76 27.22
CA ALA A 367 -21.64 7.69 26.25
C ALA A 367 -22.12 8.17 24.87
N ALA A 368 -21.31 7.91 23.85
CA ALA A 368 -21.63 8.25 22.47
C ALA A 368 -22.57 7.18 21.86
N PRO A 369 -23.47 7.55 20.94
CA PRO A 369 -24.34 6.60 20.25
C PRO A 369 -23.58 5.83 19.13
N VAL A 370 -22.32 5.47 19.35
CA VAL A 370 -21.43 4.88 18.33
C VAL A 370 -21.95 3.53 17.85
N GLU A 371 -22.44 2.68 18.75
CA GLU A 371 -23.04 1.40 18.36
C GLU A 371 -24.24 1.60 17.42
N GLU A 372 -25.08 2.61 17.68
CA GLU A 372 -26.21 2.97 16.84
C GLU A 372 -25.76 3.49 15.47
N ILE A 373 -24.79 4.42 15.45
CA ILE A 373 -24.19 4.97 14.22
C ILE A 373 -23.64 3.82 13.36
N VAL A 374 -22.84 2.93 13.95
CA VAL A 374 -22.21 1.81 13.25
C VAL A 374 -23.26 0.82 12.76
N ARG A 375 -24.26 0.49 13.58
CA ARG A 375 -25.36 -0.40 13.18
C ARG A 375 -26.12 0.18 11.99
N ARG A 376 -26.46 1.47 12.04
CA ARG A 376 -27.25 2.14 11.01
C ARG A 376 -26.48 2.25 9.68
N ARG A 377 -25.24 2.73 9.70
CA ARG A 377 -24.40 2.87 8.48
C ARG A 377 -24.03 1.53 7.84
N THR A 378 -24.02 0.44 8.61
CA THR A 378 -23.80 -0.92 8.08
C THR A 378 -24.95 -1.35 7.17
N THR A 379 -26.17 -0.84 7.40
CA THR A 379 -27.35 -1.16 6.60
C THR A 379 -27.45 -0.24 5.39
N GLU A 380 -27.37 1.07 5.60
CA GLU A 380 -27.27 2.07 4.52
C GLU A 380 -26.45 3.26 5.04
N PRO A 381 -25.59 3.87 4.20
CA PRO A 381 -24.80 5.02 4.60
C PRO A 381 -25.68 6.24 4.88
N PHE A 382 -25.20 7.13 5.74
CA PHE A 382 -25.84 8.41 5.98
C PHE A 382 -25.55 9.36 4.81
N GLU A 383 -26.59 9.92 4.20
CA GLU A 383 -26.46 10.89 3.10
C GLU A 383 -26.30 12.34 3.59
N SER A 384 -26.55 12.60 4.88
CA SER A 384 -26.33 13.89 5.51
C SER A 384 -26.03 13.76 7.00
N LEU A 385 -25.32 14.75 7.56
CA LEU A 385 -25.07 14.80 9.00
C LEU A 385 -26.35 14.98 9.80
N GLN A 386 -27.25 15.85 9.32
CA GLN A 386 -28.55 16.04 9.95
C GLN A 386 -29.34 14.73 10.07
N MET A 387 -29.32 13.88 9.04
CA MET A 387 -29.95 12.55 9.07
C MET A 387 -29.32 11.68 10.17
N MET A 388 -27.99 11.61 10.21
CA MET A 388 -27.26 10.86 11.24
C MET A 388 -27.63 11.33 12.66
N GLN A 389 -27.63 12.64 12.89
CA GLN A 389 -27.95 13.23 14.20
C GLN A 389 -29.41 12.94 14.62
N GLN A 390 -30.36 13.05 13.69
CA GLN A 390 -31.78 12.78 13.97
C GLN A 390 -32.06 11.31 14.28
N GLU A 391 -31.42 10.39 13.55
CA GLU A 391 -31.66 8.95 13.70
C GLU A 391 -30.93 8.36 14.92
N THR A 392 -29.75 8.85 15.23
CA THR A 392 -28.89 8.29 16.30
C THR A 392 -28.92 9.08 17.60
N GLY A 393 -29.39 10.33 17.56
CA GLY A 393 -29.32 11.26 18.69
C GLY A 393 -27.92 11.80 18.95
N CYS A 394 -26.95 11.61 18.04
CA CYS A 394 -25.61 12.16 18.17
C CYS A 394 -25.67 13.69 18.23
N PRO A 395 -25.08 14.34 19.26
CA PRO A 395 -25.01 15.79 19.31
C PRO A 395 -24.04 16.32 18.23
N PRO A 396 -24.23 17.57 17.76
CA PRO A 396 -23.26 18.21 16.88
C PRO A 396 -21.95 18.47 17.63
N ILE A 397 -20.82 18.37 16.93
CA ILE A 397 -19.47 18.61 17.49
C ILE A 397 -18.90 19.87 16.83
N PRO A 398 -18.98 21.05 17.47
CA PRO A 398 -18.57 22.29 16.83
C PRO A 398 -17.10 22.28 16.41
N LEU A 399 -16.82 22.62 15.15
CA LEU A 399 -15.46 22.89 14.69
C LEU A 399 -14.92 24.16 15.37
N MET A 400 -13.65 24.11 15.76
CA MET A 400 -12.95 25.28 16.25
C MET A 400 -12.47 26.13 15.06
N ALA A 401 -13.06 27.31 14.87
CA ALA A 401 -12.61 28.25 13.84
C ALA A 401 -11.42 29.11 14.34
N PRO A 402 -10.44 29.45 13.48
CA PRO A 402 -9.32 30.31 13.85
C PRO A 402 -9.81 31.64 14.46
N GLY A 403 -9.38 31.94 15.69
CA GLY A 403 -9.75 33.17 16.41
C GLY A 403 -10.97 33.08 17.32
N THR A 404 -11.58 31.90 17.47
CA THR A 404 -12.67 31.68 18.43
C THR A 404 -12.08 31.22 19.77
N GLN A 405 -12.17 32.07 20.81
CA GLN A 405 -11.88 31.60 22.17
C GLN A 405 -12.95 30.57 22.56
N PRO A 406 -12.58 29.47 23.25
CA PRO A 406 -13.59 28.56 23.81
C PRO A 406 -14.50 29.36 24.74
N PRO A 407 -15.84 29.15 24.71
CA PRO A 407 -16.73 29.86 25.60
C PRO A 407 -16.33 29.57 27.04
N LEU A 408 -16.08 30.63 27.82
CA LEU A 408 -15.91 30.53 29.26
C LEU A 408 -17.14 29.82 29.83
N VAL A 409 -16.92 28.64 30.42
CA VAL A 409 -17.94 27.87 31.13
C VAL A 409 -18.45 28.74 32.28
N SER A 410 -19.61 29.36 32.09
CA SER A 410 -20.33 30.08 33.13
C SER A 410 -21.68 29.39 33.36
N GLY A 411 -21.92 29.04 34.61
CA GLY A 411 -22.94 28.09 35.03
C GLY A 411 -24.38 28.52 34.78
N VAL A 412 -25.22 27.49 34.66
CA VAL A 412 -26.64 27.37 35.01
C VAL A 412 -27.38 28.69 35.30
N SER A 413 -28.33 29.04 34.42
CA SER A 413 -29.64 29.50 34.89
C SER A 413 -30.73 29.30 33.83
N ALA A 414 -31.80 28.64 34.24
CA ALA A 414 -33.00 28.37 33.46
C ALA A 414 -33.85 29.63 33.29
N ALA A 415 -34.42 29.84 32.10
CA ALA A 415 -35.55 30.73 31.91
C ALA A 415 -36.48 30.23 30.79
N THR A 416 -37.66 29.80 31.24
CA THR A 416 -38.91 29.53 30.53
C THR A 416 -39.38 30.71 29.66
N GLY A 417 -39.89 30.43 28.45
CA GLY A 417 -40.57 31.41 27.61
C GLY A 417 -41.40 30.75 26.50
N SER A 418 -42.70 31.05 26.49
CA SER A 418 -43.79 30.37 25.77
C SER A 418 -43.98 30.82 24.31
N ALA A 419 -44.69 29.97 23.54
CA ALA A 419 -44.96 30.01 22.11
C ALA A 419 -45.97 31.08 21.61
N SER A 420 -45.78 31.50 20.34
CA SER A 420 -46.78 32.00 19.36
C SER A 420 -46.00 32.34 18.07
N GLY A 421 -46.32 32.03 16.81
CA GLY A 421 -47.46 31.45 16.12
C GLY A 421 -47.45 32.01 14.67
N LYS A 422 -47.40 31.15 13.64
CA LYS A 422 -47.95 31.28 12.26
C LYS A 422 -47.13 30.48 11.22
N GLU A 423 -47.75 29.45 10.67
CA GLU A 423 -47.31 28.72 9.46
C GLU A 423 -47.69 29.47 8.17
N PRO A 424 -46.83 29.45 7.12
CA PRO A 424 -47.26 29.65 5.74
C PRO A 424 -47.19 28.36 4.89
N LYS A 425 -48.18 28.23 4.01
CA LYS A 425 -48.46 27.15 3.04
C LYS A 425 -47.30 26.78 2.09
N PRO A 426 -47.21 25.51 1.63
CA PRO A 426 -46.15 25.05 0.74
C PRO A 426 -46.43 25.39 -0.73
N SER A 427 -45.38 25.79 -1.45
CA SER A 427 -45.34 25.96 -2.91
C SER A 427 -44.54 24.82 -3.56
N PRO A 428 -44.74 24.49 -4.85
CA PRO A 428 -44.32 23.22 -5.44
C PRO A 428 -42.79 23.08 -5.54
N GLN A 429 -42.28 21.91 -5.12
CA GLN A 429 -40.86 21.57 -5.08
C GLN A 429 -40.31 21.34 -6.50
N THR A 430 -39.41 22.23 -6.93
CA THR A 430 -38.33 21.90 -7.87
C THR A 430 -37.37 20.94 -7.16
N PRO A 431 -36.70 19.96 -7.81
CA PRO A 431 -35.73 19.10 -7.15
C PRO A 431 -34.60 19.97 -6.60
N GLN A 432 -34.69 20.28 -5.32
CA GLN A 432 -33.74 21.12 -4.61
C GLN A 432 -32.56 20.20 -4.32
N GLN A 433 -31.45 20.41 -5.04
CA GLN A 433 -30.16 19.84 -4.67
C GLN A 433 -29.98 20.07 -3.17
N ALA A 434 -29.72 18.98 -2.43
CA ALA A 434 -29.43 19.06 -1.01
C ALA A 434 -28.29 20.08 -0.82
N PRO A 435 -28.46 21.09 0.06
CA PRO A 435 -27.36 21.98 0.40
C PRO A 435 -26.21 21.12 0.95
N LEU A 436 -25.01 21.23 0.36
CA LEU A 436 -23.79 20.73 1.00
C LEU A 436 -23.68 21.45 2.36
N GLU A 437 -23.84 20.71 3.45
CA GLU A 437 -23.60 21.21 4.81
C GLU A 437 -22.08 21.33 5.03
N THR A 438 -21.45 22.36 4.47
CA THR A 438 -20.07 22.71 4.78
C THR A 438 -20.01 23.60 6.03
N GLY A 439 -19.35 23.11 7.08
CA GLY A 439 -18.36 23.94 7.78
C GLY A 439 -18.50 24.21 9.28
N SER A 440 -19.33 23.51 10.05
CA SER A 440 -19.40 23.74 11.51
C SER A 440 -19.28 22.52 12.40
N ASP A 441 -19.21 21.30 11.85
CA ASP A 441 -19.16 20.06 12.62
C ASP A 441 -17.86 19.28 12.35
N ALA A 442 -17.28 18.67 13.39
CA ALA A 442 -16.10 17.82 13.30
C ALA A 442 -16.41 16.45 12.66
N LEU A 443 -17.68 16.18 12.37
CA LEU A 443 -18.13 15.02 11.61
C LEU A 443 -18.51 15.42 10.18
N SER A 444 -18.39 14.48 9.23
CA SER A 444 -18.86 14.59 7.84
C SER A 444 -19.44 13.26 7.37
N VAL A 445 -20.22 13.28 6.29
CA VAL A 445 -20.62 12.07 5.54
C VAL A 445 -19.86 11.90 4.22
N SER A 446 -18.97 12.84 3.92
CA SER A 446 -18.19 12.92 2.68
C SER A 446 -16.68 13.00 2.96
N SER A 447 -15.88 12.56 2.00
CA SER A 447 -14.43 12.37 2.12
C SER A 447 -13.66 13.18 1.10
N ASN A 448 -12.62 13.86 1.54
CA ASN A 448 -11.76 14.65 0.65
C ASN A 448 -10.38 14.04 0.45
N MET A 449 -9.99 13.04 1.24
CA MET A 449 -8.72 12.34 1.10
C MET A 449 -8.91 10.82 1.04
N PHE A 450 -8.27 10.22 0.04
CA PHE A 450 -8.22 8.78 -0.15
C PHE A 450 -6.78 8.31 -0.25
N LYS A 451 -6.48 7.11 0.25
CA LYS A 451 -5.22 6.40 0.00
C LYS A 451 -5.49 5.26 -0.98
N ILE A 452 -4.83 5.29 -2.14
CA ILE A 452 -4.87 4.23 -3.14
C ILE A 452 -3.62 3.37 -2.99
N CYS A 453 -3.81 2.10 -2.68
CA CYS A 453 -2.74 1.11 -2.67
C CYS A 453 -2.80 0.28 -3.95
N GLY A 454 -1.78 0.38 -4.79
CA GLY A 454 -1.60 -0.45 -5.97
C GLY A 454 -0.52 -1.50 -5.74
N ASP A 455 -0.88 -2.77 -5.79
CA ASP A 455 0.03 -3.89 -5.68
C ASP A 455 0.32 -4.47 -7.05
N GLY A 456 1.58 -4.75 -7.33
CA GLY A 456 2.04 -5.42 -8.54
C GLY A 456 2.89 -6.62 -8.20
N VAL A 457 2.63 -7.75 -8.86
CA VAL A 457 3.32 -9.03 -8.62
C VAL A 457 3.74 -9.66 -9.94
N CYS A 458 5.04 -9.92 -10.11
CA CYS A 458 5.59 -10.64 -11.26
C CYS A 458 6.67 -11.64 -10.80
N ASN A 459 6.51 -12.93 -11.10
CA ASN A 459 7.50 -13.98 -10.82
C ASN A 459 8.11 -14.01 -9.40
N GLY A 460 7.33 -13.58 -8.39
CA GLY A 460 7.78 -13.51 -6.98
C GLY A 460 8.30 -12.14 -6.55
N ALA A 461 8.60 -11.23 -7.48
CA ALA A 461 8.77 -9.81 -7.17
C ALA A 461 7.42 -9.18 -6.84
N MET A 462 7.35 -8.41 -5.75
CA MET A 462 6.17 -7.67 -5.32
C MET A 462 6.57 -6.21 -5.16
N VAL A 463 5.76 -5.30 -5.69
CA VAL A 463 5.93 -3.86 -5.50
C VAL A 463 4.58 -3.29 -5.10
N ARG A 464 4.56 -2.53 -4.01
CA ARG A 464 3.39 -1.78 -3.56
C ARG A 464 3.62 -0.29 -3.80
N ILE A 465 2.58 0.39 -4.24
CA ILE A 465 2.54 1.83 -4.36
C ILE A 465 1.41 2.36 -3.50
N GLU A 466 1.69 3.35 -2.67
CA GLU A 466 0.70 4.07 -1.87
C GLU A 466 0.62 5.50 -2.38
N ALA A 467 -0.55 5.91 -2.86
CA ALA A 467 -0.81 7.24 -3.38
C ALA A 467 -1.91 7.91 -2.55
N PHE A 468 -1.61 9.06 -1.97
CA PHE A 468 -2.57 9.89 -1.26
C PHE A 468 -3.20 10.87 -2.24
N VAL A 469 -4.52 10.81 -2.35
CA VAL A 469 -5.28 11.47 -3.40
C VAL A 469 -6.36 12.35 -2.78
N PHE A 470 -6.32 13.61 -3.14
CA PHE A 470 -7.21 14.65 -2.66
C PHE A 470 -8.32 14.95 -3.68
N ARG A 471 -9.57 15.14 -3.23
CA ARG A 471 -10.74 15.48 -4.07
C ARG A 471 -11.03 16.98 -4.09
N THR A 472 -11.20 17.55 -5.28
CA THR A 472 -11.64 18.94 -5.49
C THR A 472 -13.16 19.08 -5.57
N PRO A 473 -13.72 20.26 -5.25
CA PRO A 473 -13.06 21.45 -4.73
C PRO A 473 -12.89 21.35 -3.22
N LEU A 474 -11.67 21.61 -2.75
CA LEU A 474 -11.55 22.24 -1.45
C LEU A 474 -12.15 23.65 -1.61
N GLU A 475 -13.01 24.10 -0.70
CA GLU A 475 -13.10 25.54 -0.51
C GLU A 475 -11.66 26.03 -0.28
N ALA A 476 -11.14 26.89 -1.16
CA ALA A 476 -9.71 27.24 -1.25
C ALA A 476 -9.06 27.78 0.04
N ARG A 477 -9.85 27.97 1.11
CA ARG A 477 -9.40 28.31 2.46
C ARG A 477 -8.70 27.16 3.21
N ASN A 478 -9.03 25.90 2.94
CA ASN A 478 -8.65 24.81 3.88
C ASN A 478 -7.26 24.20 3.63
N MET A 479 -6.54 24.59 2.57
CA MET A 479 -5.14 24.17 2.32
C MET A 479 -4.11 25.24 2.69
N GLN A 480 -4.57 26.43 3.10
CA GLN A 480 -3.70 27.59 3.38
C GLN A 480 -3.24 27.69 4.86
N THR A 481 -3.50 26.68 5.69
CA THR A 481 -3.05 26.66 7.09
C THR A 481 -1.58 26.31 7.26
N SER A 482 -0.88 25.97 6.17
CA SER A 482 0.57 25.80 6.20
C SER A 482 1.23 27.11 5.77
N PRO A 483 1.91 27.85 6.67
CA PRO A 483 2.79 28.93 6.24
C PRO A 483 3.85 28.30 5.34
N GLN A 484 3.88 28.66 4.05
CA GLN A 484 5.01 28.31 3.20
C GLN A 484 6.26 28.90 3.86
N PRO A 485 7.24 28.11 4.33
CA PRO A 485 8.52 28.67 4.67
C PRO A 485 9.09 29.25 3.37
N ALA A 486 9.36 30.56 3.38
CA ALA A 486 9.97 31.24 2.26
C ALA A 486 11.27 30.51 1.89
N GLY A 487 11.26 29.74 0.79
CA GLY A 487 12.46 29.13 0.22
C GLY A 487 12.54 27.60 0.14
N ARG A 488 11.49 26.83 0.47
CA ARG A 488 11.48 25.37 0.17
C ARG A 488 10.36 25.00 -0.78
N ASN A 489 10.74 24.68 -2.02
CA ASN A 489 9.84 24.03 -2.97
C ASN A 489 9.37 22.70 -2.37
N PHE A 490 8.05 22.50 -2.26
CA PHE A 490 7.48 21.15 -2.18
C PHE A 490 8.12 20.35 -3.33
N ASN A 491 8.92 19.33 -2.99
CA ASN A 491 9.48 18.43 -3.99
C ASN A 491 8.37 17.49 -4.46
N ALA A 492 7.41 18.07 -5.18
CA ALA A 492 6.49 17.36 -6.03
C ALA A 492 7.34 16.69 -7.13
N ARG A 493 7.77 15.45 -6.88
CA ARG A 493 8.64 14.73 -7.81
C ARG A 493 7.85 14.53 -9.09
N LYS A 494 8.26 15.23 -10.15
CA LYS A 494 7.62 15.22 -11.46
C LYS A 494 7.65 13.79 -12.02
N VAL A 495 6.55 13.05 -11.91
CA VAL A 495 6.41 11.75 -12.58
C VAL A 495 6.07 12.03 -14.03
N ALA A 496 6.86 11.47 -14.96
CA ALA A 496 6.51 11.51 -16.37
C ALA A 496 5.11 10.87 -16.56
N GLY A 497 4.14 11.69 -16.98
CA GLY A 497 2.77 11.26 -17.30
C GLY A 497 1.69 11.54 -16.26
N LEU A 498 2.00 12.03 -15.04
CA LEU A 498 0.99 12.55 -14.10
C LEU A 498 1.52 13.85 -13.48
N LYS A 499 0.78 14.96 -13.61
CA LYS A 499 1.17 16.26 -13.07
C LYS A 499 0.92 16.28 -11.56
N ALA A 500 1.95 16.58 -10.78
CA ALA A 500 1.80 16.83 -9.35
C ALA A 500 1.22 18.24 -9.11
N PHE A 501 0.40 18.38 -8.07
CA PHE A 501 -0.23 19.64 -7.70
C PHE A 501 0.79 20.67 -7.20
N ASN A 502 0.72 21.92 -7.68
CA ASN A 502 1.54 23.04 -7.21
C ASN A 502 0.62 24.18 -6.74
N PRO A 503 0.50 24.44 -5.43
CA PRO A 503 -0.43 25.42 -4.88
C PRO A 503 -0.11 26.88 -5.23
N GLY A 504 1.06 27.17 -5.82
CA GLY A 504 1.51 28.54 -6.13
C GLY A 504 1.27 29.02 -7.57
N SER A 505 0.80 28.19 -8.50
CA SER A 505 0.62 28.62 -9.89
C SER A 505 -0.73 29.31 -10.10
N ARG A 506 -0.72 30.59 -10.50
CA ARG A 506 -1.90 31.26 -11.09
C ARG A 506 -2.41 30.40 -12.25
N THR A 507 -3.58 29.82 -12.07
CA THR A 507 -4.29 29.00 -13.05
C THR A 507 -4.57 29.82 -14.31
N THR A 508 -3.73 29.68 -15.32
CA THR A 508 -4.13 30.00 -16.70
C THR A 508 -5.21 29.01 -17.12
N ALA A 509 -6.29 29.52 -17.70
CA ALA A 509 -7.58 28.85 -17.97
C ALA A 509 -7.54 27.60 -18.89
N SER A 510 -6.38 26.99 -19.13
CA SER A 510 -6.22 25.70 -19.82
C SER A 510 -5.91 24.52 -18.87
N ASN A 511 -5.83 24.76 -17.55
CA ASN A 511 -5.44 23.77 -16.52
C ASN A 511 -6.56 23.48 -15.50
N ALA A 512 -7.79 23.90 -15.75
CA ALA A 512 -8.95 23.43 -14.98
C ALA A 512 -9.33 22.01 -15.47
N LEU A 513 -9.85 21.14 -14.60
CA LEU A 513 -10.57 19.87 -14.89
C LEU A 513 -9.88 18.52 -14.55
N GLU A 514 -9.21 18.37 -13.40
CA GLU A 514 -9.03 17.03 -12.80
C GLU A 514 -9.68 17.03 -11.41
N ALA A 515 -10.63 16.12 -11.16
CA ALA A 515 -11.40 16.09 -9.92
C ALA A 515 -10.55 15.63 -8.71
N PHE A 516 -9.46 14.91 -8.97
CA PHE A 516 -8.57 14.34 -7.96
C PHE A 516 -7.10 14.72 -8.20
N HIS A 517 -6.35 14.91 -7.12
CA HIS A 517 -4.94 15.31 -7.15
C HIS A 517 -4.10 14.43 -6.22
N ILE A 518 -2.99 13.89 -6.73
CA ILE A 518 -2.03 13.14 -5.91
C ILE A 518 -1.23 14.14 -5.08
N VAL A 519 -1.32 14.01 -3.75
CA VAL A 519 -0.61 14.83 -2.76
C VAL A 519 0.73 14.20 -2.40
N ASP A 520 0.74 12.89 -2.19
CA ASP A 520 1.95 12.13 -1.88
C ASP A 520 1.94 10.75 -2.55
N TRP A 521 3.13 10.19 -2.77
CA TRP A 521 3.33 8.92 -3.47
C TRP A 521 4.57 8.19 -2.94
N ARG A 522 4.35 6.97 -2.44
CA ARG A 522 5.41 6.09 -1.93
C ARG A 522 5.48 4.80 -2.74
N VAL A 523 6.70 4.31 -2.96
CA VAL A 523 6.95 3.01 -3.58
C VAL A 523 7.65 2.12 -2.56
N ILE A 524 7.06 0.96 -2.29
CA ILE A 524 7.54 -0.07 -1.37
C ILE A 524 7.93 -1.28 -2.23
N ARG A 525 9.17 -1.74 -2.09
CA ARG A 525 9.78 -2.79 -2.92
C ARG A 525 10.28 -3.93 -2.06
#